data_AF-A0A7K1V9V9-F1
#
_entry.id   AF-A0A7K1V9V9-F1
#
_cell.length_a   1.000
_cell.length_b   1.000
_cell.length_c   1.000
_cell.angle_alpha   90.00
_cell.angle_beta   90.00
_cell.angle_gamma   90.00
#
_symmetry.space_group_name_H-M   'P 1'
#
loop_
_entity.id
_entity.type
_entity.pdbx_description
1 polymer ?
#
loop_
_entity_poly.entity_id
_entity_poly.type
_entity_poly.pdbx_seq_one_letter_code
_entity_poly.pdbx_strand_id
1 'polypeptide(L)'
;MKVVVAGATGSIGRPLVTALRASGHQVYALTRGGRGAEVARALGATPLVANVMDRSDLLRATERLTADAVIHQLTAYRYSPPTHYHSPGLLRTNALREVGSKHLVELAQRTGARRYLTQSLIIGYGLRDHGLKPVTEQDPFGRIPGDVNDGIIGALHEAEASAWRAPGIDGIALRYGLFYGPGASDTFVRALKVRMLPLPNTVTGHIGFVHIEDAAAATVAALEQGTGGQAYNIVDDEPITWGTMFEAMAETVGARPPRRIPARLMRMTSPLATAQMLDFSIRVSNAKARAELGWKPAYPTYREGLPTLVDTVT
;
A
#
# COMPACT_ATOMS: atom_id res chain seq x y z
N MET A 1 -9.02 -3.31 -20.75
CA MET A 1 -9.16 -1.88 -20.41
C MET A 1 -7.88 -1.11 -20.68
N LYS A 2 -7.97 0.20 -20.92
CA LYS A 2 -6.89 1.19 -20.86
C LYS A 2 -6.79 1.74 -19.44
N VAL A 3 -5.70 1.45 -18.75
CA VAL A 3 -5.54 1.73 -17.31
C VAL A 3 -4.38 2.68 -17.09
N VAL A 4 -4.63 3.83 -16.46
CA VAL A 4 -3.56 4.72 -15.98
C VAL A 4 -3.16 4.29 -14.58
N VAL A 5 -1.89 3.99 -14.36
CA VAL A 5 -1.37 3.57 -13.06
C VAL A 5 -0.40 4.63 -12.54
N ALA A 6 -0.83 5.35 -11.50
CA ALA A 6 0.02 6.26 -10.74
C ALA A 6 0.79 5.50 -9.67
N GLY A 7 2.11 5.59 -9.67
CA GLY A 7 2.98 4.78 -8.80
C GLY A 7 3.42 3.45 -9.44
N ALA A 8 3.25 3.29 -10.76
CA ALA A 8 3.56 2.10 -11.55
C ALA A 8 4.99 1.54 -11.41
N THR A 9 5.94 2.34 -10.94
CA THR A 9 7.36 1.95 -10.85
C THR A 9 7.83 1.65 -9.41
N GLY A 10 6.95 1.84 -8.42
CA GLY A 10 7.19 1.54 -7.01
C GLY A 10 6.94 0.07 -6.65
N SER A 11 7.09 -0.28 -5.37
CA SER A 11 7.05 -1.66 -4.89
C SER A 11 5.78 -2.42 -5.26
N ILE A 12 4.58 -1.86 -5.02
CA ILE A 12 3.30 -2.45 -5.46
C ILE A 12 3.04 -2.22 -6.95
N GLY A 13 3.53 -1.11 -7.50
CA GLY A 13 3.27 -0.72 -8.88
C GLY A 13 3.84 -1.70 -9.90
N ARG A 14 5.05 -2.22 -9.66
CA ARG A 14 5.69 -3.17 -10.58
C ARG A 14 4.91 -4.49 -10.74
N PRO A 15 4.61 -5.25 -9.67
CA PRO A 15 3.78 -6.45 -9.79
C PRO A 15 2.37 -6.12 -10.27
N LEU A 16 1.82 -4.95 -9.94
CA LEU A 16 0.54 -4.51 -10.46
C LEU A 16 0.54 -4.31 -11.98
N VAL A 17 1.56 -3.63 -12.55
CA VAL A 17 1.68 -3.46 -14.00
C VAL A 17 1.79 -4.81 -14.69
N THR A 18 2.61 -5.72 -14.15
CA THR A 18 2.73 -7.09 -14.66
C THR A 18 1.38 -7.82 -14.63
N ALA A 19 0.66 -7.76 -13.51
CA ALA A 19 -0.64 -8.42 -13.35
C ALA A 19 -1.71 -7.84 -14.30
N LEU A 20 -1.82 -6.51 -14.40
CA LEU A 20 -2.76 -5.85 -15.34
C LEU A 20 -2.47 -6.25 -16.79
N ARG A 21 -1.18 -6.33 -17.17
CA ARG A 21 -0.75 -6.76 -18.51
C ARG A 21 -1.09 -8.23 -18.77
N ALA A 22 -0.90 -9.10 -17.78
CA ALA A 22 -1.25 -10.51 -17.87
C ALA A 22 -2.78 -10.70 -18.02
N SER A 23 -3.59 -9.85 -17.40
CA SER A 23 -5.05 -9.78 -17.58
C SER A 23 -5.49 -9.04 -18.87
N GLY A 24 -4.57 -8.83 -19.82
CA GLY A 24 -4.88 -8.26 -21.13
C GLY A 24 -5.20 -6.77 -21.14
N HIS A 25 -4.88 -6.03 -20.08
CA HIS A 25 -5.07 -4.58 -20.05
C HIS A 25 -3.90 -3.81 -20.68
N GLN A 26 -4.23 -2.68 -21.30
CA GLN A 26 -3.23 -1.71 -21.76
C GLN A 26 -2.91 -0.76 -20.62
N VAL A 27 -1.63 -0.65 -20.25
CA VAL A 27 -1.21 0.12 -19.08
C VAL A 27 -0.45 1.37 -19.49
N TYR A 28 -0.93 2.53 -19.04
CA TYR A 28 -0.22 3.80 -19.06
C TYR A 28 0.40 4.04 -17.68
N ALA A 29 1.72 3.94 -17.59
CA ALA A 29 2.46 4.09 -16.34
C ALA A 29 2.82 5.56 -16.09
N LEU A 30 2.10 6.22 -15.18
CA LEU A 30 2.41 7.59 -14.79
C LEU A 30 3.72 7.65 -14.01
N THR A 31 4.67 8.44 -14.51
CA THR A 31 6.02 8.55 -13.99
C THR A 31 6.58 9.97 -14.19
N ARG A 32 7.68 10.29 -13.51
CA ARG A 32 8.39 11.57 -13.65
C ARG A 32 9.50 11.52 -14.70
N GLY A 33 9.48 10.54 -15.60
CA GLY A 33 10.46 10.37 -16.67
C GLY A 33 11.72 9.59 -16.26
N GLY A 34 12.78 9.70 -17.07
CA GLY A 34 14.07 9.04 -16.86
C GLY A 34 13.96 7.53 -16.61
N ARG A 35 14.65 7.04 -15.57
CA ARG A 35 14.60 5.63 -15.13
C ARG A 35 13.18 5.11 -14.91
N GLY A 36 12.24 5.95 -14.47
CA GLY A 36 10.87 5.51 -14.28
C GLY A 36 10.17 5.18 -15.62
N ALA A 37 10.48 5.92 -16.69
CA ALA A 37 9.97 5.60 -18.03
C ALA A 37 10.63 4.34 -18.61
N GLU A 38 11.91 4.10 -18.32
CA GLU A 38 12.61 2.87 -18.70
C GLU A 38 11.98 1.64 -18.00
N VAL A 39 11.78 1.71 -16.69
CA VAL A 39 11.11 0.65 -15.91
C VAL A 39 9.71 0.39 -16.45
N ALA A 40 8.93 1.43 -16.74
CA ALA A 40 7.60 1.28 -17.33
C ALA A 40 7.65 0.49 -18.66
N ARG A 41 8.56 0.85 -19.58
CA ARG A 41 8.72 0.13 -20.86
C ARG A 41 9.15 -1.32 -20.65
N ALA A 42 10.08 -1.57 -19.72
CA ALA A 42 10.54 -2.91 -19.41
C ALA A 42 9.42 -3.82 -18.87
N LEU A 43 8.45 -3.24 -18.15
CA LEU A 43 7.24 -3.93 -17.68
C LEU A 43 6.15 -4.04 -18.76
N GLY A 44 6.41 -3.57 -19.99
CA GLY A 44 5.44 -3.54 -21.08
C GLY A 44 4.38 -2.44 -20.93
N ALA A 45 4.54 -1.44 -20.06
CA ALA A 45 3.63 -0.30 -20.00
C ALA A 45 4.10 0.86 -20.88
N THR A 46 3.14 1.65 -21.37
CA THR A 46 3.42 2.91 -22.07
C THR A 46 3.71 3.98 -21.02
N PRO A 47 4.89 4.63 -21.02
CA PRO A 47 5.18 5.69 -20.07
C PRO A 47 4.28 6.92 -20.31
N LEU A 48 3.63 7.40 -19.25
CA LEU A 48 2.95 8.69 -19.21
C LEU A 48 3.80 9.61 -18.33
N VAL A 49 4.54 10.54 -18.94
CA VAL A 49 5.48 11.40 -18.22
C VAL A 49 4.76 12.67 -17.76
N ALA A 50 4.51 12.77 -16.46
CA ALA A 50 3.98 13.98 -15.83
C ALA A 50 4.23 13.98 -14.31
N ASN A 51 4.22 15.17 -13.71
CA ASN A 51 4.22 15.32 -12.27
C ASN A 51 2.78 15.38 -11.73
N VAL A 52 2.35 14.35 -11.02
CA VAL A 52 1.02 14.29 -10.38
C VAL A 52 0.75 15.48 -9.43
N MET A 53 1.78 16.08 -8.84
CA MET A 53 1.62 17.23 -7.95
C MET A 53 1.48 18.56 -8.70
N ASP A 54 1.76 18.58 -10.01
CA ASP A 54 1.51 19.71 -10.90
C ASP A 54 0.28 19.39 -11.75
N ARG A 55 -0.87 19.97 -11.36
CA ARG A 55 -2.15 19.76 -12.04
C ARG A 55 -2.06 20.10 -13.53
N SER A 56 -1.45 21.23 -13.87
CA SER A 56 -1.39 21.70 -15.26
C SER A 56 -0.52 20.77 -16.10
N ASP A 57 0.59 20.28 -15.55
CA ASP A 57 1.43 19.29 -16.22
C ASP A 57 0.72 17.97 -16.46
N LEU A 58 0.03 17.46 -15.43
CA LEU A 58 -0.75 16.23 -15.53
C LEU A 58 -1.82 16.33 -16.63
N LEU A 59 -2.60 17.42 -16.64
CA LEU A 59 -3.67 17.61 -17.61
C LEU A 59 -3.16 17.79 -19.04
N ARG A 60 -2.06 18.52 -19.25
CA ARG A 60 -1.42 18.62 -20.57
C ARG A 60 -0.96 17.26 -21.08
N ALA A 61 -0.31 16.47 -20.22
CA ALA A 61 0.22 15.16 -20.60
C ALA A 61 -0.89 14.16 -20.97
N THR A 62 -2.11 14.37 -20.49
CA THR A 62 -3.27 13.49 -20.74
C THR A 62 -4.33 14.09 -21.67
N GLU A 63 -4.09 15.24 -22.29
CA GLU A 63 -5.11 15.96 -23.08
C GLU A 63 -5.75 15.11 -24.19
N ARG A 64 -4.94 14.26 -24.84
CA ARG A 64 -5.38 13.36 -25.93
C ARG A 64 -5.54 11.90 -25.49
N LEU A 65 -5.44 11.64 -24.19
CA LEU A 65 -5.50 10.29 -23.64
C LEU A 65 -6.95 9.91 -23.36
N THR A 66 -7.32 8.69 -23.71
CA THR A 66 -8.55 8.04 -23.25
C THR A 66 -8.16 6.87 -22.34
N ALA A 67 -8.89 6.71 -21.23
CA ALA A 67 -8.67 5.63 -20.28
C ALA A 67 -10.02 5.13 -19.76
N ASP A 68 -10.07 3.86 -19.41
CA ASP A 68 -11.25 3.23 -18.78
C ASP A 68 -11.14 3.29 -17.25
N ALA A 69 -9.90 3.30 -16.74
CA ALA A 69 -9.61 3.28 -15.31
C ALA A 69 -8.36 4.07 -14.92
N VAL A 70 -8.35 4.57 -13.70
CA VAL A 70 -7.19 5.18 -13.05
C VAL A 70 -6.93 4.49 -11.71
N ILE A 71 -5.68 4.11 -11.45
CA ILE A 71 -5.27 3.46 -10.20
C ILE A 71 -4.21 4.32 -9.51
N HIS A 72 -4.48 4.70 -8.27
CA HIS A 72 -3.60 5.49 -7.43
C HIS A 72 -2.85 4.60 -6.42
N GLN A 73 -1.55 4.38 -6.65
CA GLN A 73 -0.60 3.65 -5.77
C GLN A 73 0.63 4.50 -5.41
N LEU A 74 0.49 5.83 -5.35
CA LEU A 74 1.63 6.72 -5.14
C LEU A 74 1.99 6.77 -3.66
N THR A 75 3.27 6.51 -3.38
CA THR A 75 3.89 6.81 -2.09
C THR A 75 5.25 7.46 -2.32
N ALA A 76 5.78 8.11 -1.28
CA ALA A 76 7.09 8.74 -1.30
C ALA A 76 8.10 8.05 -0.36
N TYR A 77 7.83 6.81 0.04
CA TYR A 77 8.76 6.01 0.82
C TYR A 77 9.95 5.62 -0.07
N ARG A 78 11.14 6.12 0.27
CA ARG A 78 12.35 5.86 -0.53
C ARG A 78 13.16 4.68 -0.03
N TYR A 79 13.16 4.43 1.28
CA TYR A 79 14.01 3.40 1.88
C TYR A 79 13.27 2.67 3.01
N SER A 80 12.84 3.32 4.09
CA SER A 80 12.20 2.63 5.23
C SER A 80 10.79 3.14 5.53
N PRO A 81 9.93 2.34 6.18
CA PRO A 81 8.74 2.88 6.84
C PRO A 81 9.13 4.01 7.81
N PRO A 82 8.23 4.97 8.01
CA PRO A 82 8.51 6.14 8.84
C PRO A 82 8.65 5.73 10.31
N THR A 83 9.78 6.08 10.92
CA THR A 83 10.00 5.88 12.36
C THR A 83 9.48 7.03 13.22
N HIS A 84 9.20 8.17 12.59
CA HIS A 84 8.76 9.42 13.23
C HIS A 84 7.58 10.05 12.47
N TYR A 85 6.70 10.71 13.22
CA TYR A 85 5.49 11.38 12.72
C TYR A 85 5.75 12.47 11.67
N HIS A 86 6.87 13.19 11.77
CA HIS A 86 7.25 14.26 10.84
C HIS A 86 8.32 13.84 9.83
N SER A 87 8.50 12.53 9.61
CA SER A 87 9.48 12.06 8.64
C SER A 87 9.14 12.59 7.22
N PRO A 88 10.12 13.11 6.46
CA PRO A 88 9.85 13.72 5.15
C PRO A 88 9.13 12.80 4.16
N GLY A 89 9.41 11.48 4.22
CA GLY A 89 8.73 10.48 3.38
C GLY A 89 7.25 10.32 3.71
N LEU A 90 6.89 10.39 5.00
CA LEU A 90 5.50 10.34 5.44
C LEU A 90 4.73 11.59 5.00
N LEU A 91 5.28 12.78 5.27
CA LEU A 91 4.65 14.05 4.89
C LEU A 91 4.42 14.14 3.38
N ARG A 92 5.41 13.73 2.58
CA ARG A 92 5.26 13.67 1.11
C ARG A 92 4.22 12.64 0.67
N THR A 93 4.12 11.50 1.36
CA THR A 93 3.11 10.48 1.06
C THR A 93 1.72 10.99 1.41
N ASN A 94 1.55 11.71 2.52
CA ASN A 94 0.28 12.33 2.87
C ASN A 94 -0.12 13.39 1.84
N ALA A 95 0.81 14.24 1.40
CA ALA A 95 0.56 15.19 0.32
C ALA A 95 0.14 14.51 -1.00
N LEU A 96 0.75 13.36 -1.35
CA LEU A 96 0.35 12.58 -2.53
C LEU A 96 -1.08 12.03 -2.38
N ARG A 97 -1.48 11.60 -1.18
CA ARG A 97 -2.83 11.11 -0.89
C ARG A 97 -3.87 12.23 -0.90
N GLU A 98 -3.54 13.39 -0.34
CA GLU A 98 -4.48 14.51 -0.22
C GLU A 98 -4.63 15.29 -1.53
N VAL A 99 -3.51 15.69 -2.13
CA VAL A 99 -3.49 16.52 -3.35
C VAL A 99 -3.45 15.65 -4.60
N GLY A 100 -2.62 14.60 -4.61
CA GLY A 100 -2.49 13.71 -5.76
C GLY A 100 -3.79 12.97 -6.09
N SER A 101 -4.56 12.53 -5.08
CA SER A 101 -5.88 11.93 -5.32
C SER A 101 -6.83 12.87 -6.06
N LYS A 102 -6.86 14.16 -5.71
CA LYS A 102 -7.72 15.16 -6.38
C LYS A 102 -7.34 15.33 -7.84
N HIS A 103 -6.04 15.43 -8.11
CA HIS A 103 -5.55 15.55 -9.49
C HIS A 103 -5.79 14.28 -10.31
N LEU A 104 -5.68 13.10 -9.71
CA LEU A 104 -5.92 11.83 -10.40
C LEU A 104 -7.41 11.57 -10.64
N VAL A 105 -8.29 12.02 -9.75
CA VAL A 105 -9.74 12.02 -9.99
C VAL A 105 -10.10 12.94 -11.16
N GLU A 106 -9.52 14.14 -11.23
CA GLU A 106 -9.74 15.03 -12.37
C GLU A 106 -9.19 14.42 -13.67
N LEU A 107 -8.01 13.80 -13.63
CA LEU A 107 -7.47 13.03 -14.75
C LEU A 107 -8.49 11.97 -15.21
N ALA A 108 -9.04 11.18 -14.27
CA ALA A 108 -10.03 10.16 -14.60
C ALA A 108 -11.25 10.76 -15.33
N GLN A 109 -11.80 11.87 -14.83
CA GLN A 109 -12.92 12.56 -15.47
C GLN A 109 -12.58 13.05 -16.88
N ARG A 110 -11.37 13.61 -17.07
CA ARG A 110 -10.91 14.15 -18.36
C ARG A 110 -10.64 13.07 -19.39
N THR A 111 -10.12 11.92 -18.97
CA THR A 111 -9.81 10.80 -19.87
C THR A 111 -11.04 9.92 -20.16
N GLY A 112 -12.19 10.20 -19.53
CA GLY A 112 -13.41 9.40 -19.64
C GLY A 112 -13.41 8.11 -18.82
N ALA A 113 -12.50 7.97 -17.86
CA ALA A 113 -12.39 6.78 -17.03
C ALA A 113 -13.61 6.68 -16.11
N ARG A 114 -14.17 5.47 -16.04
CA ARG A 114 -15.32 5.16 -15.19
C ARG A 114 -14.90 4.49 -13.88
N ARG A 115 -13.73 3.87 -13.83
CA ARG A 115 -13.21 3.22 -12.62
C ARG A 115 -12.08 4.05 -12.00
N TYR A 116 -12.11 4.24 -10.69
CA TYR A 116 -11.01 4.85 -9.94
C TYR A 116 -10.67 4.01 -8.71
N LEU A 117 -9.47 3.46 -8.65
CA LEU A 117 -9.01 2.66 -7.52
C LEU A 117 -7.98 3.45 -6.71
N THR A 118 -8.22 3.61 -5.42
CA THR A 118 -7.31 4.31 -4.52
C THR A 118 -6.65 3.38 -3.52
N GLN A 119 -5.36 3.57 -3.29
CA GLN A 119 -4.64 2.94 -2.21
C GLN A 119 -5.10 3.49 -0.86
N SER A 120 -5.60 2.60 -0.01
CA SER A 120 -5.79 2.82 1.41
C SER A 120 -4.99 1.78 2.22
N LEU A 121 -5.08 1.82 3.54
CA LEU A 121 -4.35 0.93 4.45
C LEU A 121 -5.20 0.60 5.67
N ILE A 122 -5.03 -0.61 6.22
CA ILE A 122 -5.72 -1.04 7.44
C ILE A 122 -5.36 -0.19 8.67
N ILE A 123 -4.22 0.52 8.64
CA ILE A 123 -3.88 1.49 9.70
C ILE A 123 -4.86 2.67 9.74
N GLY A 124 -5.63 2.88 8.67
CA GLY A 124 -6.69 3.88 8.60
C GLY A 124 -7.88 3.60 9.52
N TYR A 125 -8.03 2.37 10.03
CA TYR A 125 -8.97 2.08 11.13
C TYR A 125 -8.57 2.73 12.46
N GLY A 126 -7.33 3.22 12.56
CA GLY A 126 -6.80 3.94 13.73
C GLY A 126 -5.72 3.13 14.47
N LEU A 127 -4.66 3.82 14.89
CA LEU A 127 -3.51 3.23 15.58
C LEU A 127 -3.79 3.01 17.07
N ARG A 128 -4.59 2.00 17.35
CA ARG A 128 -4.96 1.54 18.70
C ARG A 128 -5.11 0.02 18.75
N ASP A 129 -5.33 -0.53 19.94
CA ASP A 129 -5.78 -1.91 20.06
C ASP A 129 -7.28 -2.01 19.70
N HIS A 130 -7.59 -2.82 18.70
CA HIS A 130 -8.95 -3.15 18.24
C HIS A 130 -9.48 -4.45 18.87
N GLY A 131 -8.68 -5.10 19.73
CA GLY A 131 -9.03 -6.32 20.42
C GLY A 131 -8.95 -7.57 19.54
N LEU A 132 -9.68 -8.60 19.96
CA LEU A 132 -9.63 -9.92 19.31
C LEU A 132 -10.62 -10.09 18.15
N LYS A 133 -11.68 -9.28 18.13
CA LYS A 133 -12.70 -9.35 17.07
C LYS A 133 -12.10 -8.86 15.75
N PRO A 134 -12.23 -9.63 14.65
CA PRO A 134 -11.81 -9.15 13.35
C PRO A 134 -12.60 -7.90 12.92
N VAL A 135 -11.87 -6.88 12.49
CA VAL A 135 -12.37 -5.65 11.87
C VAL A 135 -12.72 -5.94 10.42
N THR A 136 -13.82 -5.35 9.97
CA THR A 136 -14.40 -5.48 8.64
C THR A 136 -14.56 -4.11 7.99
N GLU A 137 -14.95 -4.07 6.72
CA GLU A 137 -15.20 -2.82 5.99
C GLU A 137 -16.42 -2.05 6.51
N GLN A 138 -17.29 -2.70 7.29
CA GLN A 138 -18.44 -2.09 7.95
C GLN A 138 -18.06 -1.36 9.25
N ASP A 139 -16.91 -1.69 9.84
CA ASP A 139 -16.40 -0.98 10.99
C ASP A 139 -15.94 0.43 10.57
N PRO A 140 -16.15 1.44 11.43
CA PRO A 140 -15.86 2.81 11.07
C PRO A 140 -14.37 2.98 10.78
N PHE A 141 -14.07 3.66 9.67
CA PHE A 141 -12.73 4.17 9.43
C PHE A 141 -12.36 5.10 10.59
N GLY A 142 -11.09 5.06 11.01
CA GLY A 142 -10.63 5.73 12.21
C GLY A 142 -11.01 7.22 12.19
N ARG A 143 -11.56 7.70 13.31
CA ARG A 143 -11.74 9.15 13.50
C ARG A 143 -10.37 9.78 13.68
N ILE A 144 -10.18 11.00 13.18
CA ILE A 144 -8.99 11.83 13.39
C ILE A 144 -8.93 12.16 14.89
N PRO A 145 -8.08 11.50 15.71
CA PRO A 145 -8.12 11.65 17.16
C PRO A 145 -7.38 12.89 17.68
N GLY A 146 -7.35 14.04 17.00
CA GLY A 146 -6.73 15.27 17.53
C GLY A 146 -5.25 15.12 17.96
N ASP A 147 -4.55 14.07 17.49
CA ASP A 147 -3.18 13.71 17.87
C ASP A 147 -2.26 13.57 16.65
N VAL A 148 -0.98 13.26 16.85
CA VAL A 148 0.01 13.17 15.74
C VAL A 148 -0.27 12.05 14.72
N ASN A 149 -1.13 11.07 15.03
CA ASN A 149 -1.58 10.06 14.07
C ASN A 149 -2.61 10.61 13.07
N ASP A 150 -3.17 11.80 13.34
CA ASP A 150 -4.16 12.50 12.52
C ASP A 150 -3.71 12.64 11.07
N GLY A 151 -2.43 12.92 10.83
CA GLY A 151 -1.93 13.14 9.48
C GLY A 151 -2.00 11.89 8.59
N ILE A 152 -1.79 10.70 9.15
CA ILE A 152 -1.83 9.45 8.37
C ILE A 152 -3.27 9.07 8.07
N ILE A 153 -4.12 9.08 9.11
CA ILE A 153 -5.53 8.70 9.01
C ILE A 153 -6.28 9.71 8.15
N GLY A 154 -6.04 11.01 8.36
CA GLY A 154 -6.63 12.10 7.58
C GLY A 154 -6.27 12.01 6.10
N ALA A 155 -5.01 11.75 5.76
CA ALA A 155 -4.59 11.58 4.37
C ALA A 155 -5.21 10.34 3.71
N LEU A 156 -5.32 9.22 4.42
CA LEU A 156 -6.02 8.03 3.92
C LEU A 156 -7.52 8.31 3.73
N HIS A 157 -8.15 9.00 4.68
CA HIS A 157 -9.56 9.38 4.61
C HIS A 157 -9.83 10.29 3.42
N GLU A 158 -8.97 11.28 3.17
CA GLU A 158 -9.13 12.19 2.03
C GLU A 158 -8.92 11.47 0.69
N ALA A 159 -8.03 10.48 0.63
CA ALA A 159 -7.85 9.65 -0.56
C ALA A 159 -9.09 8.78 -0.84
N GLU A 160 -9.69 8.14 0.18
CA GLU A 160 -10.95 7.39 0.05
C GLU A 160 -12.11 8.33 -0.33
N ALA A 161 -12.23 9.47 0.35
CA ALA A 161 -13.28 10.45 0.09
C ALA A 161 -13.21 11.05 -1.31
N SER A 162 -12.00 11.28 -1.84
CA SER A 162 -11.82 11.75 -3.22
C SER A 162 -12.37 10.74 -4.23
N ALA A 163 -12.19 9.44 -3.98
CA ALA A 163 -12.74 8.39 -4.82
C ALA A 163 -14.27 8.37 -4.81
N TRP A 164 -14.89 8.51 -3.62
CA TRP A 164 -16.35 8.41 -3.47
C TRP A 164 -17.12 9.66 -3.90
N ARG A 165 -16.50 10.84 -3.80
CA ARG A 165 -17.16 12.12 -4.14
C ARG A 165 -17.19 12.41 -5.64
N ALA A 166 -16.41 11.68 -6.43
CA ALA A 166 -16.22 11.95 -7.84
C ALA A 166 -17.47 11.56 -8.68
N PRO A 167 -18.20 12.52 -9.27
CA PRO A 167 -19.40 12.20 -10.04
C PRO A 167 -19.07 11.39 -11.29
N GLY A 168 -19.86 10.35 -11.56
CA GLY A 168 -19.73 9.52 -12.75
C GLY A 168 -18.52 8.57 -12.76
N ILE A 169 -17.85 8.43 -11.61
CA ILE A 169 -16.72 7.53 -11.37
C ILE A 169 -17.11 6.51 -10.28
N ASP A 170 -16.91 5.24 -10.59
CA ASP A 170 -17.00 4.13 -9.64
C ASP A 170 -15.68 4.07 -8.85
N GLY A 171 -15.65 4.83 -7.75
CA GLY A 171 -14.51 4.87 -6.82
C GLY A 171 -14.45 3.64 -5.92
N ILE A 172 -13.28 3.00 -5.83
CA ILE A 172 -13.03 1.80 -5.02
C ILE A 172 -11.78 2.03 -4.17
N ALA A 173 -11.84 1.69 -2.88
CA ALA A 173 -10.70 1.76 -1.97
C ALA A 173 -10.16 0.37 -1.62
N LEU A 174 -8.84 0.21 -1.69
CA LEU A 174 -8.16 -1.03 -1.29
C LEU A 174 -7.40 -0.78 0.01
N ARG A 175 -7.91 -1.30 1.12
CA ARG A 175 -7.31 -1.17 2.45
C ARG A 175 -6.31 -2.29 2.65
N TYR A 176 -5.08 -2.06 2.20
CA TYR A 176 -4.04 -3.07 2.28
C TYR A 176 -3.54 -3.29 3.71
N GLY A 177 -3.21 -4.54 4.02
CA GLY A 177 -2.27 -4.89 5.06
C GLY A 177 -0.88 -4.32 4.81
N LEU A 178 0.05 -4.60 5.71
CA LEU A 178 1.44 -4.24 5.47
C LEU A 178 2.06 -5.15 4.42
N PHE A 179 2.63 -4.52 3.40
CA PHE A 179 3.26 -5.24 2.31
C PHE A 179 4.51 -6.00 2.75
N TYR A 180 4.63 -7.23 2.29
CA TYR A 180 5.87 -7.99 2.32
C TYR A 180 6.08 -8.73 0.99
N GLY A 181 7.28 -9.26 0.77
CA GLY A 181 7.68 -9.89 -0.49
C GLY A 181 8.71 -9.05 -1.27
N PRO A 182 9.14 -9.54 -2.44
CA PRO A 182 10.21 -8.93 -3.24
C PRO A 182 9.93 -7.44 -3.57
N GLY A 183 10.91 -6.56 -3.33
CA GLY A 183 10.77 -5.12 -3.56
C GLY A 183 9.97 -4.37 -2.48
N ALA A 184 9.18 -5.06 -1.65
CA ALA A 184 8.47 -4.48 -0.50
C ALA A 184 9.26 -4.68 0.80
N SER A 185 9.97 -5.79 0.94
CA SER A 185 10.73 -6.16 2.15
C SER A 185 12.23 -5.85 2.08
N ASP A 186 12.77 -5.44 0.92
CA ASP A 186 14.22 -5.28 0.67
C ASP A 186 14.94 -4.47 1.76
N THR A 187 14.33 -3.38 2.23
CA THR A 187 14.92 -2.55 3.28
C THR A 187 14.93 -3.24 4.63
N PHE A 188 13.87 -3.96 4.97
CA PHE A 188 13.85 -4.75 6.20
C PHE A 188 14.88 -5.87 6.14
N VAL A 189 14.99 -6.57 5.00
CA VAL A 189 16.01 -7.59 4.77
C VAL A 189 17.41 -7.00 4.92
N ARG A 190 17.69 -5.84 4.30
CA ARG A 190 18.97 -5.13 4.45
C ARG A 190 19.23 -4.77 5.92
N ALA A 191 18.25 -4.19 6.60
CA ALA A 191 18.36 -3.78 8.00
C ALA A 191 18.58 -4.98 8.94
N LEU A 192 17.95 -6.13 8.68
CA LEU A 192 18.19 -7.39 9.40
C LEU A 192 19.62 -7.87 9.21
N LYS A 193 20.11 -7.90 7.96
CA LYS A 193 21.49 -8.32 7.64
C LYS A 193 22.55 -7.45 8.33
N VAL A 194 22.33 -6.13 8.41
CA VAL A 194 23.24 -5.21 9.12
C VAL A 194 22.88 -4.99 10.60
N ARG A 195 21.91 -5.74 11.14
CA ARG A 195 21.46 -5.70 12.54
C ARG A 195 20.96 -4.33 13.02
N MET A 196 20.37 -3.54 12.12
CA MET A 196 19.79 -2.22 12.38
C MET A 196 18.25 -2.23 12.58
N LEU A 197 17.63 -3.40 12.64
CA LEU A 197 16.20 -3.55 12.91
C LEU A 197 15.99 -4.15 14.31
N PRO A 198 15.97 -3.35 15.40
CA PRO A 198 15.67 -3.86 16.73
C PRO A 198 14.16 -4.11 16.89
N LEU A 199 13.81 -5.06 17.76
CA LEU A 199 12.45 -5.33 18.23
C LEU A 199 12.30 -4.86 19.69
N PRO A 200 11.09 -4.50 20.14
CA PRO A 200 10.85 -4.29 21.56
C PRO A 200 11.01 -5.60 22.34
N ASN A 201 11.43 -5.50 23.59
CA ASN A 201 11.57 -6.64 24.50
C ASN A 201 10.24 -7.10 25.14
N THR A 202 9.11 -6.65 24.60
CA THR A 202 7.74 -6.99 25.01
C THR A 202 6.98 -7.61 23.84
N VAL A 203 5.81 -8.19 24.13
CA VAL A 203 4.92 -8.71 23.08
C VAL A 203 4.45 -7.54 22.21
N THR A 204 4.52 -7.73 20.89
CA THR A 204 4.04 -6.77 19.89
C THR A 204 2.58 -7.03 19.52
N GLY A 205 1.89 -5.99 19.06
CA GLY A 205 0.52 -6.09 18.54
C GLY A 205 0.44 -6.95 17.28
N HIS A 206 -0.75 -7.52 17.03
CA HIS A 206 -1.04 -8.26 15.80
C HIS A 206 -1.42 -7.29 14.68
N ILE A 207 -1.06 -7.59 13.45
CA ILE A 207 -1.39 -6.79 12.29
C ILE A 207 -1.59 -7.69 11.06
N GLY A 208 -2.46 -7.28 10.15
CA GLY A 208 -2.61 -7.94 8.86
C GLY A 208 -1.44 -7.58 7.93
N PHE A 209 -0.78 -8.60 7.40
CA PHE A 209 0.19 -8.46 6.32
C PHE A 209 -0.46 -8.85 4.99
N VAL A 210 0.19 -8.53 3.88
CA VAL A 210 -0.20 -9.07 2.58
C VAL A 210 1.00 -9.16 1.66
N HIS A 211 1.12 -10.27 0.95
CA HIS A 211 2.17 -10.44 -0.04
C HIS A 211 1.95 -9.45 -1.19
N ILE A 212 3.03 -8.84 -1.69
CA ILE A 212 2.95 -7.76 -2.67
C ILE A 212 2.29 -8.20 -4.00
N GLU A 213 2.49 -9.46 -4.39
CA GLU A 213 1.83 -10.04 -5.57
C GLU A 213 0.34 -10.27 -5.34
N ASP A 214 -0.05 -10.66 -4.11
CA ASP A 214 -1.46 -10.85 -3.75
C ASP A 214 -2.22 -9.53 -3.69
N ALA A 215 -1.56 -8.46 -3.22
CA ALA A 215 -2.09 -7.11 -3.28
C ALA A 215 -2.27 -6.62 -4.72
N ALA A 216 -1.33 -6.93 -5.62
CA ALA A 216 -1.45 -6.64 -7.04
C ALA A 216 -2.63 -7.40 -7.66
N ALA A 217 -2.75 -8.70 -7.39
CA ALA A 217 -3.86 -9.53 -7.86
C ALA A 217 -5.22 -9.02 -7.33
N ALA A 218 -5.29 -8.62 -6.06
CA ALA A 218 -6.49 -8.02 -5.48
C ALA A 218 -6.87 -6.71 -6.19
N THR A 219 -5.88 -5.91 -6.59
CA THR A 219 -6.13 -4.67 -7.34
C THR A 219 -6.76 -4.95 -8.70
N VAL A 220 -6.25 -5.96 -9.41
CA VAL A 220 -6.82 -6.40 -10.70
C VAL A 220 -8.24 -6.91 -10.51
N ALA A 221 -8.47 -7.78 -9.52
CA ALA A 221 -9.80 -8.29 -9.21
C ALA A 221 -10.79 -7.18 -8.84
N ALA A 222 -10.35 -6.18 -8.07
CA ALA A 222 -11.15 -5.01 -7.75
C ALA A 222 -11.43 -4.11 -8.96
N LEU A 223 -10.49 -4.01 -9.90
CA LEU A 223 -10.68 -3.25 -11.13
C LEU A 223 -11.76 -3.88 -12.00
N GLU A 224 -11.79 -5.21 -12.07
CA GLU A 224 -12.70 -5.96 -12.93
C GLU A 224 -14.08 -6.17 -12.29
N GLN A 225 -14.11 -6.55 -11.01
CA GLN A 225 -15.31 -7.03 -10.31
C GLN A 225 -15.76 -6.12 -9.16
N GLY A 226 -14.95 -5.13 -8.76
CA GLY A 226 -15.25 -4.30 -7.60
C GLY A 226 -16.49 -3.43 -7.79
N THR A 227 -17.21 -3.21 -6.69
CA THR A 227 -18.40 -2.34 -6.66
C THR A 227 -18.01 -0.91 -6.33
N GLY A 228 -18.48 0.05 -7.13
CA GLY A 228 -18.25 1.48 -6.88
C GLY A 228 -18.81 1.93 -5.52
N GLY A 229 -18.13 2.88 -4.87
CA GLY A 229 -18.49 3.38 -3.54
C GLY A 229 -18.08 2.45 -2.39
N GLN A 230 -17.35 1.36 -2.66
CA GLN A 230 -16.97 0.37 -1.66
C GLN A 230 -15.47 0.39 -1.34
N ALA A 231 -15.14 -0.09 -0.14
CA ALA A 231 -13.80 -0.48 0.24
C ALA A 231 -13.69 -2.01 0.35
N TYR A 232 -12.47 -2.52 0.17
CA TYR A 232 -12.10 -3.92 0.36
C TYR A 232 -10.81 -4.03 1.19
N ASN A 233 -10.83 -4.84 2.23
CA ASN A 233 -9.68 -5.18 3.05
C ASN A 233 -8.85 -6.26 2.38
N ILE A 234 -7.59 -5.95 2.13
CA ILE A 234 -6.68 -6.81 1.41
C ILE A 234 -5.54 -7.21 2.35
N VAL A 235 -5.75 -8.32 3.06
CA VAL A 235 -4.83 -8.94 4.02
C VAL A 235 -4.74 -10.44 3.75
N ASP A 236 -3.64 -11.05 4.16
CA ASP A 236 -3.51 -12.51 4.24
C ASP A 236 -4.43 -13.12 5.32
N ASP A 237 -4.41 -14.44 5.48
CA ASP A 237 -5.33 -15.17 6.37
C ASP A 237 -4.87 -15.24 7.82
N GLU A 238 -3.63 -14.81 8.12
CA GLU A 238 -3.03 -14.95 9.45
C GLU A 238 -2.45 -13.63 9.94
N PRO A 239 -3.21 -12.85 10.73
CA PRO A 239 -2.64 -11.68 11.39
C PRO A 239 -1.59 -12.15 12.38
N ILE A 240 -0.35 -11.69 12.21
CA ILE A 240 0.79 -12.02 13.06
C ILE A 240 1.36 -10.76 13.71
N THR A 241 2.27 -10.99 14.66
CA THR A 241 2.98 -9.89 15.30
C THR A 241 4.20 -9.44 14.48
N TRP A 242 4.64 -8.20 14.67
CA TRP A 242 5.90 -7.72 14.11
C TRP A 242 7.11 -8.58 14.51
N GLY A 243 7.11 -9.08 15.75
CA GLY A 243 8.15 -9.99 16.23
C GLY A 243 8.19 -11.28 15.42
N THR A 244 7.04 -11.94 15.26
CA THR A 244 6.89 -13.15 14.44
C THR A 244 7.34 -12.90 13.00
N MET A 245 6.90 -11.81 12.37
CA MET A 245 7.25 -11.48 10.98
C MET A 245 8.75 -11.29 10.81
N PHE A 246 9.41 -10.49 11.65
CA PHE A 246 10.83 -10.19 11.50
C PHE A 246 11.75 -11.33 11.95
N GLU A 247 11.33 -12.16 12.90
CA GLU A 247 12.05 -13.38 13.24
C GLU A 247 12.01 -14.39 12.09
N ALA A 248 10.81 -14.65 11.53
CA ALA A 248 10.66 -15.52 10.37
C ALA A 248 11.41 -14.99 9.14
N MET A 249 11.32 -13.68 8.86
CA MET A 249 12.05 -13.05 7.76
C MET A 249 13.57 -13.17 7.95
N ALA A 250 14.09 -13.02 9.17
CA ALA A 250 15.51 -13.18 9.45
C ALA A 250 15.97 -14.63 9.18
N GLU A 251 15.18 -15.62 9.62
CA GLU A 251 15.43 -17.02 9.35
C GLU A 251 15.47 -17.31 7.84
N THR A 252 14.47 -16.85 7.09
CA THR A 252 14.37 -17.07 5.64
C THR A 252 15.57 -16.53 4.86
N VAL A 253 16.08 -15.34 5.22
CA VAL A 253 17.19 -14.70 4.51
C VAL A 253 18.57 -15.01 5.09
N GLY A 254 18.65 -15.98 6.01
CA GLY A 254 19.90 -16.39 6.67
C GLY A 254 20.52 -15.29 7.56
N ALA A 255 19.72 -14.34 8.01
CA ALA A 255 20.15 -13.30 8.94
C ALA A 255 20.00 -13.78 10.39
N ARG A 256 20.78 -13.17 11.29
CA ARG A 256 20.62 -13.41 12.73
C ARG A 256 19.31 -12.78 13.24
N PRO A 257 18.64 -13.36 14.25
CA PRO A 257 17.46 -12.77 14.84
C PRO A 257 17.66 -11.30 15.28
N PRO A 258 16.61 -10.46 15.16
CA PRO A 258 16.62 -9.07 15.64
C PRO A 258 17.06 -8.97 17.10
N ARG A 259 17.80 -7.91 17.46
CA ARG A 259 18.06 -7.60 18.87
C ARG A 259 16.78 -7.09 19.53
N ARG A 260 16.54 -7.52 20.77
CA ARG A 260 15.47 -6.98 21.61
C ARG A 260 16.00 -5.84 22.47
N ILE A 261 15.30 -4.71 22.51
CA ILE A 261 15.66 -3.54 23.32
C ILE A 261 14.47 -3.08 24.18
N PRO A 262 14.70 -2.37 25.30
CA PRO A 262 13.62 -1.85 26.13
C PRO A 262 12.65 -0.95 25.34
N ALA A 263 11.34 -1.19 25.45
CA ALA A 263 10.31 -0.40 24.76
C ALA A 263 10.44 1.11 24.99
N ARG A 264 10.83 1.54 26.20
CA ARG A 264 11.08 2.96 26.52
C ARG A 264 12.18 3.58 25.65
N LEU A 265 13.30 2.85 25.45
CA LEU A 265 14.41 3.31 24.61
C LEU A 265 13.98 3.37 23.13
N MET A 266 13.18 2.40 22.68
CA MET A 266 12.65 2.41 21.33
C MET A 266 11.69 3.59 21.09
N ARG A 267 10.81 3.89 22.06
CA ARG A 267 9.88 5.01 21.96
C ARG A 267 10.60 6.36 21.84
N MET A 268 11.76 6.52 22.47
CA MET A 268 12.59 7.73 22.33
C MET A 268 13.22 7.90 20.94
N THR A 269 13.62 6.78 20.32
CA THR A 269 14.40 6.80 19.06
C THR A 269 13.55 6.57 17.81
N SER A 270 12.35 6.02 17.97
CA SER A 270 11.43 5.66 16.89
C SER A 270 9.98 5.60 17.40
N PRO A 271 9.39 6.75 17.79
CA PRO A 271 8.09 6.79 18.46
C PRO A 271 6.94 6.23 17.60
N LEU A 272 6.90 6.53 16.30
CA LEU A 272 5.84 6.04 15.41
C LEU A 272 5.97 4.52 15.16
N ALA A 273 7.18 4.03 14.90
CA ALA A 273 7.40 2.60 14.73
C ALA A 273 7.07 1.84 16.03
N THR A 274 7.43 2.40 17.19
CA THR A 274 7.08 1.82 18.49
C THR A 274 5.56 1.77 18.70
N ALA A 275 4.83 2.84 18.36
CA ALA A 275 3.38 2.87 18.46
C ALA A 275 2.74 1.80 17.54
N GLN A 276 3.23 1.67 16.30
CA GLN A 276 2.76 0.63 15.37
C GLN A 276 3.08 -0.79 15.82
N MET A 277 4.15 -0.98 16.59
CA MET A 277 4.55 -2.30 17.09
C MET A 277 3.90 -2.69 18.41
N LEU A 278 3.62 -1.72 19.29
CA LEU A 278 3.19 -1.99 20.67
C LEU A 278 1.76 -1.54 20.96
N ASP A 279 1.34 -0.40 20.42
CA ASP A 279 0.04 0.20 20.75
C ASP A 279 -1.04 -0.17 19.71
N PHE A 280 -0.62 -0.51 18.50
CA PHE A 280 -1.51 -0.93 17.41
C PHE A 280 -1.65 -2.45 17.35
N SER A 281 -2.88 -2.93 17.50
CA SER A 281 -3.22 -4.35 17.37
C SER A 281 -4.56 -4.46 16.65
N ILE A 282 -4.57 -5.12 15.49
CA ILE A 282 -5.75 -5.30 14.67
C ILE A 282 -5.74 -6.67 14.00
N ARG A 283 -6.91 -7.29 13.94
CA ARG A 283 -7.18 -8.46 13.10
C ARG A 283 -8.17 -8.00 12.05
N VAL A 284 -7.88 -8.18 10.78
CA VAL A 284 -8.73 -7.68 9.69
C VAL A 284 -9.26 -8.86 8.90
N SER A 285 -10.55 -8.83 8.57
CA SER A 285 -11.16 -9.84 7.71
C SER A 285 -11.00 -9.47 6.25
N ASN A 286 -10.60 -10.43 5.42
CA ASN A 286 -10.58 -10.33 3.96
C ASN A 286 -11.82 -10.99 3.29
N ALA A 287 -12.82 -11.38 4.09
CA ALA A 287 -13.97 -12.15 3.62
C ALA A 287 -14.76 -11.46 2.50
N LYS A 288 -14.89 -10.12 2.58
CA LYS A 288 -15.59 -9.35 1.55
C LYS A 288 -14.85 -9.38 0.21
N ALA A 289 -13.52 -9.20 0.21
CA ALA A 289 -12.70 -9.29 -0.99
C ALA A 289 -12.80 -10.67 -1.64
N ARG A 290 -12.82 -11.74 -0.84
CA ARG A 290 -13.02 -13.11 -1.34
C ARG A 290 -14.41 -13.31 -1.97
N ALA A 291 -15.45 -12.85 -1.30
CA ALA A 291 -16.83 -13.07 -1.72
C ALA A 291 -17.22 -12.24 -2.95
N GLU A 292 -16.85 -10.96 -2.99
CA GLU A 292 -17.28 -10.03 -4.04
C GLU A 292 -16.32 -9.94 -5.22
N LEU A 293 -15.01 -10.10 -4.98
CA LEU A 293 -14.00 -9.97 -6.06
C LEU A 293 -13.56 -11.31 -6.63
N GLY A 294 -13.93 -12.43 -5.99
CA GLY A 294 -13.39 -13.76 -6.30
C GLY A 294 -11.88 -13.87 -6.03
N TRP A 295 -11.30 -12.94 -5.26
CA TRP A 295 -9.88 -12.89 -4.96
C TRP A 295 -9.50 -13.93 -3.90
N LYS A 296 -8.41 -14.65 -4.14
CA LYS A 296 -7.79 -15.55 -3.17
C LYS A 296 -6.28 -15.31 -3.17
N PRO A 297 -5.65 -15.06 -2.00
CA PRO A 297 -4.21 -14.92 -1.92
C PRO A 297 -3.53 -16.23 -2.34
N ALA A 298 -2.53 -16.13 -3.21
CA ALA A 298 -1.61 -17.21 -3.53
C ALA A 298 -0.70 -17.53 -2.34
N TYR A 299 -0.42 -16.53 -1.50
CA TYR A 299 0.35 -16.64 -0.27
C TYR A 299 -0.57 -16.38 0.94
N PRO A 300 -1.35 -17.39 1.36
CA PRO A 300 -2.37 -17.23 2.39
C PRO A 300 -1.77 -16.88 3.77
N THR A 301 -0.50 -17.20 4.02
CA THR A 301 0.21 -16.77 5.21
C THR A 301 1.63 -16.32 4.87
N TYR A 302 2.29 -15.67 5.83
CA TYR A 302 3.70 -15.30 5.73
C TYR A 302 4.63 -16.50 5.46
N ARG A 303 4.24 -17.73 5.83
CA ARG A 303 5.09 -18.92 5.66
C ARG A 303 5.27 -19.30 4.20
N GLU A 304 4.22 -19.18 3.39
CA GLU A 304 4.30 -19.41 1.95
C GLU A 304 4.95 -18.22 1.22
N GLY A 305 4.70 -16.99 1.69
CA GLY A 305 5.18 -15.78 1.02
C GLY A 305 6.64 -15.42 1.30
N LEU A 306 7.15 -15.63 2.52
CA LEU A 306 8.54 -15.28 2.86
C LEU A 306 9.61 -15.99 2.01
N PRO A 307 9.49 -17.28 1.64
CA PRO A 307 10.47 -17.95 0.79
C PRO A 307 10.77 -17.23 -0.53
N THR A 308 9.82 -16.47 -1.07
CA THR A 308 10.02 -15.67 -2.30
C THR A 308 11.09 -14.58 -2.16
N LEU A 309 11.46 -14.21 -0.92
CA LEU A 309 12.53 -13.26 -0.63
C LEU A 309 13.92 -13.82 -0.91
N VAL A 310 14.09 -15.15 -0.94
CA VAL A 310 15.41 -15.78 -1.14
C VAL A 310 15.88 -15.59 -2.58
N ASP A 311 14.95 -15.69 -3.54
CA ASP A 311 15.22 -15.58 -4.97
C ASP A 311 15.61 -14.16 -5.42
N THR A 312 15.43 -13.16 -4.57
CA THR A 312 15.72 -11.75 -4.88
C THR A 312 17.09 -11.27 -4.38
N VAL A 313 17.82 -12.11 -3.63
CA VAL A 313 18.97 -11.68 -2.82
C VAL A 313 20.33 -12.21 -3.33
N THR A 314 20.34 -12.90 -4.47
CA THR A 314 21.54 -13.11 -5.32
C THR A 314 21.78 -11.93 -6.25
#